data_AF-A0A1I2CZ03-F1
#
_entry.id   AF-A0A1I2CZ03-F1
#
_cell.length_a   1.000
_cell.length_b   1.000
_cell.length_c   1.000
_cell.angle_alpha   90.00
_cell.angle_beta   90.00
_cell.angle_gamma   90.00
#
_symmetry.space_group_name_H-M   'P 1'
#
loop_
_entity.id
_entity.type
_entity.pdbx_description
1 polymer ?
#
loop_
_entity_poly.entity_id
_entity_poly.type
_entity_poly.pdbx_seq_one_letter_code
_entity_poly.pdbx_strand_id
1 'polypeptide(L)'
;MPDLRMIPSPDLPRAELDARLRALGYARAGDEPRTHLRYRLRTWRHPAGSSVTLCEVHVTGERYAWVHAEALDDLSQALGALPRAALLQGADAAPSPREALPWLRRLCLLEYAVLSPELREHLTRALTDSDLLVRSSALAAALCLAREHAVWALEVVAKAETDPSLRKMYARTAKDERAKLNQPTAPAAAKGGRKPRADKKRAEKS
;
A
#
# COMPACT_ATOMS: atom_id res chain seq x y z
N MET A 1 -10.12 -7.88 9.52
CA MET A 1 -9.87 -6.65 8.73
C MET A 1 -10.86 -6.65 7.59
N PRO A 2 -11.49 -5.53 7.21
CA PRO A 2 -12.35 -5.53 6.02
C PRO A 2 -11.51 -5.98 4.83
N ASP A 3 -12.07 -6.83 3.97
CA ASP A 3 -11.42 -7.41 2.80
C ASP A 3 -10.96 -6.29 1.85
N LEU A 4 -9.75 -5.78 2.07
CA LEU A 4 -9.11 -4.81 1.22
C LEU A 4 -8.45 -5.57 0.08
N ARG A 5 -9.04 -5.46 -1.11
CA ARG A 5 -8.45 -6.00 -2.34
C ARG A 5 -7.85 -4.85 -3.14
N MET A 6 -6.58 -4.98 -3.49
CA MET A 6 -5.93 -4.05 -4.41
C MET A 6 -5.98 -4.63 -5.83
N ILE A 7 -6.46 -3.84 -6.77
CA ILE A 7 -6.49 -4.20 -8.18
C ILE A 7 -5.49 -3.30 -8.91
N PRO A 8 -4.34 -3.83 -9.37
CA PRO A 8 -3.47 -3.09 -10.25
C PRO A 8 -4.22 -2.88 -11.57
N SER A 9 -4.60 -1.64 -11.87
CA SER A 9 -5.29 -1.31 -13.10
C SER A 9 -4.24 -1.20 -14.21
N PRO A 10 -4.37 -1.93 -15.33
CA PRO A 10 -3.58 -1.62 -16.50
C PRO A 10 -4.03 -0.30 -17.12
N ASP A 11 -3.38 0.03 -18.22
CA ASP A 11 -3.28 1.33 -18.89
C ASP A 11 -4.59 1.97 -19.39
N LEU A 12 -5.74 1.55 -18.86
CA LEU A 12 -7.05 2.13 -19.11
C LEU A 12 -7.03 3.65 -18.82
N PRO A 13 -7.48 4.47 -19.78
CA PRO A 13 -7.68 5.89 -19.56
C PRO A 13 -8.67 6.12 -18.42
N ARG A 14 -8.48 7.24 -17.73
CA ARG A 14 -9.36 7.67 -16.64
C ARG A 14 -10.84 7.68 -17.02
N ALA A 15 -11.18 8.19 -18.20
CA ALA A 15 -12.57 8.28 -18.66
C ALA A 15 -13.20 6.88 -18.81
N GLU A 16 -12.40 5.91 -19.22
CA GLU A 16 -12.86 4.53 -19.39
C GLU A 16 -13.08 3.85 -18.04
N LEU A 17 -12.17 4.03 -17.07
CA LEU A 17 -12.38 3.55 -15.70
C LEU A 17 -13.68 4.11 -15.08
N ASP A 18 -13.92 5.41 -15.28
CA ASP A 18 -15.13 6.07 -14.79
C ASP A 18 -16.39 5.52 -15.46
N ALA A 19 -16.36 5.27 -16.77
CA ALA A 19 -17.48 4.71 -17.52
C ALA A 19 -17.80 3.27 -17.08
N ARG A 20 -16.76 2.43 -16.91
CA ARG A 20 -16.92 1.04 -16.47
C ARG A 20 -17.46 0.94 -15.04
N LEU A 21 -16.99 1.79 -14.12
CA LEU A 21 -17.54 1.83 -12.76
C LEU A 21 -19.03 2.24 -12.74
N ARG A 22 -19.43 3.22 -13.57
CA ARG A 22 -20.85 3.59 -13.70
C ARG A 22 -21.70 2.46 -14.28
N ALA A 23 -21.17 1.72 -15.26
CA ALA A 23 -21.86 0.56 -15.84
C ALA A 23 -22.09 -0.54 -14.79
N LEU A 24 -21.21 -0.66 -13.80
CA LEU A 24 -21.35 -1.53 -12.64
C LEU A 24 -22.21 -0.94 -11.50
N GLY A 25 -22.92 0.17 -11.73
CA GLY A 25 -23.80 0.77 -10.73
C GLY A 25 -23.10 1.60 -9.64
N TYR A 26 -21.79 1.87 -9.77
CA TYR A 26 -21.09 2.73 -8.83
C TYR A 26 -21.39 4.21 -9.08
N ALA A 27 -21.65 4.93 -8.01
CA ALA A 27 -21.76 6.40 -8.00
C ALA A 27 -20.49 7.02 -7.43
N ARG A 28 -20.07 8.16 -7.99
CA ARG A 28 -18.92 8.92 -7.49
C ARG A 28 -19.29 9.57 -6.15
N ALA A 29 -18.57 9.20 -5.09
CA ALA A 29 -18.85 9.64 -3.73
C ALA A 29 -17.97 10.82 -3.29
N GLY A 30 -16.77 10.96 -3.87
CA GLY A 30 -15.90 12.08 -3.56
C GLY A 30 -14.58 12.05 -4.32
N ASP A 31 -13.96 13.21 -4.41
CA ASP A 31 -12.57 13.36 -4.78
C ASP A 31 -11.84 13.90 -3.56
N GLU A 32 -10.73 13.30 -3.17
CA GLU A 32 -9.84 14.01 -2.25
C GLU A 32 -9.23 15.21 -3.00
N PRO A 33 -9.10 16.37 -2.32
CA PRO A 33 -8.47 17.54 -2.92
C PRO A 33 -7.06 17.16 -3.38
N ARG A 34 -6.67 17.66 -4.55
CA ARG A 34 -5.34 17.43 -5.14
C ARG A 34 -4.26 17.81 -4.12
N THR A 35 -3.69 16.82 -3.45
CA THR A 35 -2.42 17.00 -2.73
C THR A 35 -1.34 17.00 -3.80
N HIS A 36 -0.56 18.07 -3.84
CA HIS A 36 0.03 18.60 -5.08
C HIS A 36 1.13 17.70 -5.68
N LEU A 37 1.51 16.60 -5.04
CA LEU A 37 2.75 15.90 -5.37
C LEU A 37 2.70 14.37 -5.33
N ARG A 38 1.61 13.72 -4.88
CA ARG A 38 1.66 12.27 -4.63
C ARG A 38 0.58 11.46 -5.30
N TYR A 39 -0.69 11.72 -4.98
CA TYR A 39 -1.80 10.88 -5.42
C TYR A 39 -3.02 11.70 -5.76
N ARG A 40 -3.82 11.20 -6.69
CA ARG A 40 -5.21 11.58 -6.86
C ARG A 40 -6.11 10.43 -6.46
N LEU A 41 -6.90 10.64 -5.41
CA LEU A 41 -7.86 9.67 -4.92
C LEU A 41 -9.27 10.04 -5.38
N ARG A 42 -10.00 9.04 -5.89
CA ARG A 42 -11.40 9.18 -6.30
C ARG A 42 -12.19 8.00 -5.76
N THR A 43 -13.15 8.28 -4.90
CA THR A 43 -13.94 7.27 -4.22
C THR A 43 -15.28 7.11 -4.91
N TRP A 44 -15.65 5.85 -5.11
CA TRP A 44 -16.89 5.39 -5.71
C TRP A 44 -17.59 4.46 -4.72
N ARG A 45 -18.92 4.52 -4.68
CA ARG A 45 -19.74 3.69 -3.79
C ARG A 45 -20.84 3.01 -4.60
N HIS A 46 -21.08 1.74 -4.29
CA HIS A 46 -22.18 0.97 -4.81
C HIS A 46 -23.31 0.90 -3.76
N PRO A 47 -24.60 0.90 -4.15
CA PRO A 47 -25.71 0.76 -3.22
C PRO A 47 -25.67 -0.52 -2.37
N ALA A 48 -25.05 -1.59 -2.88
CA ALA A 48 -24.85 -2.85 -2.15
C ALA A 48 -23.78 -2.76 -1.03
N GLY A 49 -23.19 -1.58 -0.79
CA GLY A 49 -22.27 -1.34 0.33
C GLY A 49 -20.78 -1.46 -0.02
N SER A 50 -20.42 -1.87 -1.23
CA SER A 50 -19.01 -1.89 -1.67
C SER A 50 -18.52 -0.50 -2.06
N SER A 51 -17.22 -0.25 -1.89
CA SER A 51 -16.60 1.00 -2.32
C SER A 51 -15.26 0.78 -3.00
N VAL A 52 -14.97 1.63 -3.97
CA VAL A 52 -13.75 1.58 -4.78
C VAL A 52 -13.09 2.94 -4.71
N THR A 53 -11.85 2.98 -4.24
CA THR A 53 -11.00 4.17 -4.30
C THR A 53 -9.98 3.97 -5.41
N LEU A 54 -10.15 4.70 -6.51
CA LEU A 54 -9.15 4.78 -7.56
C LEU A 54 -8.04 5.73 -7.12
N CYS A 55 -6.82 5.22 -7.10
CA CYS A 55 -5.60 6.00 -6.88
C CYS A 55 -4.83 6.14 -8.18
N GLU A 56 -4.39 7.36 -8.47
CA GLU A 56 -3.48 7.68 -9.56
C GLU A 56 -2.23 8.36 -9.00
N VAL A 57 -1.07 7.77 -9.27
CA VAL A 57 0.24 8.29 -8.85
C VAL A 57 0.73 9.27 -9.90
N HIS A 58 0.77 10.57 -9.59
CA HIS A 58 1.10 11.58 -10.60
C HIS A 58 2.51 11.43 -11.18
N VAL A 59 3.48 11.00 -10.37
CA VAL A 59 4.89 10.92 -10.78
C VAL A 59 5.14 9.75 -11.74
N THR A 60 4.45 8.63 -11.55
CA THR A 60 4.66 7.42 -12.37
C THR A 60 3.54 7.14 -13.35
N GLY A 61 2.44 7.91 -13.32
CA GLY A 61 1.24 7.68 -14.12
C GLY A 61 0.48 6.39 -13.76
N GLU A 62 0.95 5.64 -12.76
CA GLU A 62 0.38 4.37 -12.36
C GLU A 62 -0.98 4.54 -11.71
N ARG A 63 -1.86 3.56 -11.95
CA ARG A 63 -3.22 3.55 -11.43
C ARG A 63 -3.49 2.23 -10.73
N TYR A 64 -4.10 2.31 -9.56
CA TYR A 64 -4.56 1.14 -8.83
C TYR A 64 -5.88 1.45 -8.13
N ALA A 65 -6.71 0.42 -7.98
CA ALA A 65 -7.97 0.53 -7.26
C ALA A 65 -7.85 -0.17 -5.90
N TRP A 66 -8.25 0.52 -4.84
CA TRP A 66 -8.51 -0.07 -3.54
C TRP A 66 -9.98 -0.40 -3.46
N VAL A 67 -10.29 -1.67 -3.30
CA VAL A 67 -11.66 -2.14 -3.15
C VAL A 67 -11.88 -2.52 -1.71
N HIS A 68 -12.92 -1.93 -1.11
CA HIS A 68 -13.35 -2.23 0.25
C HIS A 68 -14.69 -2.96 0.21
N ALA A 69 -14.80 -4.01 1.03
CA ALA A 69 -15.89 -4.98 1.11
C ALA A 69 -15.92 -5.99 -0.05
N GLU A 70 -16.83 -6.97 0.01
CA GLU A 70 -17.04 -7.92 -1.08
C GLU A 70 -17.32 -7.14 -2.37
N ALA A 71 -16.32 -7.15 -3.24
CA ALA A 71 -16.41 -6.60 -4.57
C ALA A 71 -17.44 -7.39 -5.36
N LEU A 72 -18.13 -6.75 -6.30
CA LEU A 72 -18.84 -7.48 -7.34
C LEU A 72 -17.81 -8.35 -8.09
N ASP A 73 -18.17 -9.60 -8.39
CA ASP A 73 -17.29 -10.57 -9.06
C ASP A 73 -16.65 -10.00 -10.34
N ASP A 74 -17.40 -9.18 -11.07
CA ASP A 74 -17.00 -8.57 -12.34
C ASP A 74 -16.08 -7.35 -12.21
N LEU A 75 -15.87 -6.82 -10.99
CA LEU A 75 -15.14 -5.55 -10.80
C LEU A 75 -13.69 -5.65 -11.30
N SER A 76 -13.02 -6.77 -11.05
CA SER A 76 -11.64 -6.96 -11.50
C SER A 76 -11.54 -7.01 -13.02
N GLN A 77 -12.45 -7.71 -13.69
CA GLN A 77 -12.51 -7.75 -15.14
C GLN A 77 -12.85 -6.38 -15.72
N ALA A 78 -13.81 -5.67 -15.13
CA ALA A 78 -14.20 -4.33 -15.56
C ALA A 78 -13.03 -3.34 -15.42
N LEU A 79 -12.24 -3.43 -14.36
CA LEU A 79 -11.05 -2.58 -14.20
C LEU A 79 -9.84 -3.06 -15.00
N GLY A 80 -10.02 -4.09 -15.85
CA GLY A 80 -8.98 -4.65 -16.69
C GLY A 80 -7.88 -5.37 -15.91
N ALA A 81 -8.10 -5.77 -14.67
CA ALA A 81 -7.06 -6.35 -13.81
C ALA A 81 -6.22 -7.40 -14.55
N LEU A 82 -4.90 -7.20 -14.57
CA LEU A 82 -4.00 -8.21 -15.10
C LEU A 82 -3.98 -9.41 -14.15
N PRO A 83 -4.12 -10.65 -14.65
CA PRO A 83 -4.05 -11.83 -13.80
C PRO A 83 -2.63 -11.96 -13.23
N ARG A 84 -2.52 -12.50 -12.01
CA ARG A 84 -1.23 -12.75 -11.34
C ARG A 84 -0.22 -13.44 -12.27
N ALA A 85 -0.68 -14.46 -13.01
CA ALA A 85 0.17 -15.22 -13.92
C ALA A 85 0.81 -14.36 -15.02
N ALA A 86 0.08 -13.39 -15.58
CA ALA A 86 0.63 -12.48 -16.59
C ALA A 86 1.67 -11.52 -15.99
N LEU A 87 1.43 -11.05 -14.76
CA LEU A 87 2.39 -10.19 -14.06
C LEU A 87 3.69 -10.96 -13.72
N LEU A 88 3.59 -12.20 -13.26
CA LEU A 88 4.75 -13.06 -13.03
C LEU A 88 5.51 -13.36 -14.31
N GLN A 89 4.80 -13.74 -15.38
CA GLN A 89 5.42 -13.98 -16.68
C GLN A 89 6.19 -12.75 -17.18
N GLY A 90 5.63 -11.54 -16.98
CA GLY A 90 6.33 -10.29 -17.29
C GLY A 90 7.60 -10.07 -16.46
N ALA A 91 7.56 -10.41 -15.17
CA ALA A 91 8.72 -10.35 -14.28
C ALA A 91 9.80 -11.39 -14.65
N ASP A 92 9.38 -12.61 -14.99
CA ASP A 92 10.28 -13.71 -15.40
C ASP A 92 10.94 -13.45 -16.75
N ALA A 93 10.20 -12.84 -17.69
CA ALA A 93 10.71 -12.51 -19.02
C ALA A 93 11.61 -11.26 -19.03
N ALA A 94 11.64 -10.49 -17.94
CA ALA A 94 12.47 -9.28 -17.87
C ALA A 94 13.98 -9.66 -17.82
N PRO A 95 14.82 -9.10 -18.70
CA PRO A 95 16.23 -9.47 -18.79
C PRO A 95 17.07 -8.92 -17.62
N SER A 96 16.52 -8.02 -16.81
CA SER A 96 17.19 -7.45 -15.65
C SER A 96 16.20 -7.12 -14.53
N PRO A 97 16.66 -7.05 -13.25
CA PRO A 97 15.82 -6.60 -12.15
C PRO A 97 15.21 -5.21 -12.38
N ARG A 98 15.93 -4.31 -13.06
CA ARG A 98 15.43 -3.00 -13.46
C ARG A 98 14.19 -3.10 -14.35
N GLU A 99 14.21 -3.97 -15.35
CA GLU A 99 13.09 -4.17 -16.27
C GLU A 99 11.94 -4.96 -15.64
N ALA A 100 12.21 -5.71 -14.58
CA ALA A 100 11.17 -6.40 -13.81
C ALA A 100 10.34 -5.45 -12.93
N LEU A 101 10.90 -4.29 -12.51
CA LEU A 101 10.29 -3.38 -11.52
C LEU A 101 8.82 -3.01 -11.78
N PRO A 102 8.36 -2.69 -13.00
CA PRO A 102 6.95 -2.37 -13.25
C PRO A 102 6.02 -3.54 -12.95
N TRP A 103 6.48 -4.77 -13.14
CA TRP A 103 5.72 -5.99 -12.82
C TRP A 103 5.74 -6.26 -11.32
N LEU A 104 6.92 -6.15 -10.69
CA LEU A 104 7.08 -6.36 -9.25
C LEU A 104 6.23 -5.40 -8.44
N ARG A 105 6.13 -4.13 -8.85
CA ARG A 105 5.28 -3.15 -8.17
C ARG A 105 3.79 -3.53 -8.21
N ARG A 106 3.31 -4.02 -9.36
CA ARG A 106 1.93 -4.49 -9.50
C ARG A 106 1.69 -5.77 -8.70
N LEU A 107 2.66 -6.68 -8.68
CA LEU A 107 2.62 -7.89 -7.85
C LEU A 107 2.57 -7.53 -6.36
N CYS A 108 3.40 -6.60 -5.86
CA CYS A 108 3.34 -6.16 -4.46
C CYS A 108 1.97 -5.59 -4.05
N LEU A 109 1.30 -4.88 -4.96
CA LEU A 109 -0.06 -4.40 -4.71
C LEU A 109 -1.04 -5.58 -4.65
N LEU A 110 -0.99 -6.48 -5.64
CA LEU A 110 -1.87 -7.65 -5.71
C LEU A 110 -1.68 -8.60 -4.51
N GLU A 111 -0.43 -8.77 -4.08
CA GLU A 111 0.02 -9.68 -3.03
C GLU A 111 0.16 -8.98 -1.67
N TYR A 112 -0.56 -7.86 -1.46
CA TYR A 112 -0.49 -7.01 -0.26
C TYR A 112 -0.32 -7.82 1.04
N ALA A 113 -1.21 -8.79 1.29
CA ALA A 113 -1.20 -9.58 2.52
C ALA A 113 -0.35 -10.87 2.42
N VAL A 114 -0.12 -11.39 1.22
CA VAL A 114 0.46 -12.72 1.00
C VAL A 114 1.64 -12.60 0.04
N LEU A 115 2.86 -12.53 0.59
CA LEU A 115 4.08 -12.53 -0.20
C LEU A 115 4.41 -13.94 -0.69
N SER A 116 4.15 -14.20 -1.97
CA SER A 116 4.46 -15.49 -2.60
C SER A 116 5.97 -15.76 -2.69
N PRO A 117 6.39 -17.04 -2.76
CA PRO A 117 7.79 -17.40 -2.95
C PRO A 117 8.41 -16.79 -4.21
N GLU A 118 7.66 -16.76 -5.32
CA GLU A 118 8.14 -16.23 -6.59
C GLU A 118 8.37 -14.71 -6.51
N LEU A 119 7.40 -13.97 -5.96
CA LEU A 119 7.58 -12.53 -5.75
C LEU A 119 8.71 -12.24 -4.77
N ARG A 120 8.84 -13.04 -3.70
CA ARG A 120 9.94 -12.91 -2.73
C ARG A 120 11.30 -13.08 -3.40
N GLU A 121 11.44 -14.05 -4.30
CA GLU A 121 12.69 -14.29 -5.01
C GLU A 121 13.06 -13.10 -5.89
N HIS A 122 12.12 -12.61 -6.71
CA HIS A 122 12.32 -11.44 -7.56
C HIS A 122 12.65 -10.18 -6.77
N LEU A 123 11.91 -9.93 -5.68
CA LEU A 123 12.19 -8.80 -4.79
C LEU A 123 13.56 -8.94 -4.13
N THR A 124 13.96 -10.14 -3.71
CA THR A 124 15.30 -10.35 -3.12
C THR A 124 16.37 -9.98 -4.14
N ARG A 125 16.27 -10.48 -5.38
CA ARG A 125 17.21 -10.13 -6.46
C ARG A 125 17.31 -8.62 -6.66
N ALA A 126 16.17 -7.92 -6.73
CA ALA A 126 16.15 -6.47 -6.96
C ALA A 126 16.60 -5.65 -5.73
N LEU A 127 16.30 -6.09 -4.51
CA LEU A 127 16.70 -5.43 -3.25
C LEU A 127 18.20 -5.61 -2.95
N THR A 128 18.83 -6.62 -3.53
CA THR A 128 20.28 -6.85 -3.44
C THR A 128 21.04 -6.47 -4.71
N ASP A 129 20.39 -5.81 -5.66
CA ASP A 129 21.04 -5.38 -6.90
C ASP A 129 22.18 -4.40 -6.61
N SER A 130 23.23 -4.42 -7.41
CA SER A 130 24.35 -3.48 -7.31
C SER A 130 23.94 -2.01 -7.52
N ASP A 131 22.90 -1.78 -8.32
CA ASP A 131 22.38 -0.46 -8.66
C ASP A 131 21.45 0.08 -7.56
N LEU A 132 21.85 1.21 -6.97
CA LEU A 132 21.08 1.90 -5.93
C LEU A 132 19.66 2.27 -6.39
N LEU A 133 19.47 2.64 -7.65
CA LEU A 133 18.15 3.01 -8.19
C LEU A 133 17.23 1.79 -8.25
N VAL A 134 17.77 0.62 -8.61
CA VAL A 134 17.02 -0.64 -8.63
C VAL A 134 16.64 -1.02 -7.19
N ARG A 135 17.59 -1.02 -6.26
CA ARG A 135 17.31 -1.30 -4.83
C ARG A 135 16.25 -0.37 -4.26
N SER A 136 16.38 0.94 -4.51
CA SER A 136 15.46 1.95 -4.00
C SER A 136 14.04 1.79 -4.58
N SER A 137 13.94 1.47 -5.87
CA SER A 137 12.65 1.25 -6.53
C SER A 137 11.99 -0.05 -6.08
N ALA A 138 12.77 -1.12 -5.91
CA ALA A 138 12.29 -2.39 -5.37
C ALA A 138 11.81 -2.23 -3.92
N LEU A 139 12.54 -1.47 -3.10
CA LEU A 139 12.12 -1.14 -1.75
C LEU A 139 10.81 -0.34 -1.76
N ALA A 140 10.69 0.68 -2.61
CA ALA A 140 9.46 1.45 -2.74
C ALA A 140 8.24 0.58 -3.12
N ALA A 141 8.43 -0.40 -4.00
CA ALA A 141 7.40 -1.39 -4.33
C ALA A 141 7.07 -2.30 -3.14
N ALA A 142 8.09 -2.83 -2.44
CA ALA A 142 7.89 -3.73 -1.29
C ALA A 142 7.23 -3.03 -0.10
N LEU A 143 7.42 -1.72 0.08
CA LEU A 143 6.73 -0.92 1.09
C LEU A 143 5.21 -0.78 0.84
N CYS A 144 4.71 -1.20 -0.33
CA CYS A 144 3.27 -1.34 -0.56
C CYS A 144 2.68 -2.59 0.07
N LEU A 145 3.48 -3.59 0.43
CA LEU A 145 3.00 -4.82 1.09
C LEU A 145 2.53 -4.53 2.53
N ALA A 146 1.83 -5.49 3.12
CA ALA A 146 1.52 -5.51 4.54
C ALA A 146 2.79 -5.37 5.37
N ARG A 147 2.63 -4.76 6.53
CA ARG A 147 3.74 -4.24 7.34
C ARG A 147 4.80 -5.29 7.66
N GLU A 148 4.42 -6.54 7.94
CA GLU A 148 5.38 -7.63 8.18
C GLU A 148 6.34 -7.88 7.01
N HIS A 149 5.83 -7.83 5.78
CA HIS A 149 6.60 -8.06 4.56
C HIS A 149 7.41 -6.81 4.18
N ALA A 150 6.86 -5.63 4.43
CA ALA A 150 7.59 -4.37 4.27
C ALA A 150 8.81 -4.30 5.21
N VAL A 151 8.68 -4.78 6.46
CA VAL A 151 9.80 -4.89 7.40
C VAL A 151 10.87 -5.87 6.90
N TRP A 152 10.47 -7.03 6.39
CA TRP A 152 11.39 -7.97 5.76
C TRP A 152 12.21 -7.32 4.63
N ALA A 153 11.56 -6.56 3.75
CA ALA A 153 12.26 -5.89 2.65
C ALA A 153 13.28 -4.85 3.15
N LEU A 154 12.96 -4.11 4.21
CA LEU A 154 13.89 -3.18 4.87
C LEU A 154 15.11 -3.91 5.45
N GLU A 155 14.93 -5.11 6.01
CA GLU A 155 16.03 -5.93 6.53
C GLU A 155 16.94 -6.46 5.41
N VAL A 156 16.35 -6.88 4.28
CA VAL A 156 17.10 -7.35 3.10
C VAL A 156 17.96 -6.22 2.52
N VAL A 157 17.35 -5.06 2.25
CA VAL A 157 18.08 -3.92 1.67
C VAL A 157 19.16 -3.40 2.62
N ALA A 158 18.92 -3.41 3.94
CA ALA A 158 19.93 -3.01 4.92
C ALA A 158 21.16 -3.92 4.86
N LYS A 159 21.00 -5.24 4.68
CA LYS A 159 22.13 -6.18 4.57
C LYS A 159 22.93 -5.98 3.29
N ALA A 160 22.26 -5.62 2.19
CA ALA A 160 22.90 -5.39 0.91
C ALA A 160 23.51 -3.98 0.75
N GLU A 161 23.05 -3.00 1.54
CA GLU A 161 23.47 -1.62 1.38
C GLU A 161 24.94 -1.42 1.76
N THR A 162 25.72 -0.87 0.84
CA THR A 162 27.15 -0.59 0.99
C THR A 162 27.40 0.73 1.73
N ASP A 163 26.54 1.72 1.55
CA ASP A 163 26.66 3.01 2.23
C ASP A 163 26.34 2.86 3.74
N PRO A 164 27.26 3.21 4.65
CA PRO A 164 27.05 3.03 6.08
C PRO A 164 25.88 3.84 6.65
N SER A 165 25.56 5.00 6.08
CA SER A 165 24.50 5.88 6.56
C SER A 165 23.13 5.33 6.16
N LEU A 166 22.95 4.93 4.91
CA LEU A 166 21.75 4.28 4.40
C LEU A 166 21.53 2.93 5.08
N ARG A 167 22.58 2.12 5.24
CA ARG A 167 22.52 0.85 6.00
C ARG A 167 21.97 1.06 7.41
N LYS A 168 22.52 2.02 8.15
CA LYS A 168 22.06 2.36 9.51
C LYS A 168 20.61 2.84 9.51
N MET A 169 20.23 3.66 8.52
CA MET A 169 18.87 4.17 8.37
C MET A 169 17.88 3.01 8.17
N TYR A 170 18.10 2.16 7.17
CA TYR A 170 17.20 1.02 6.89
C TYR A 170 17.11 0.05 8.06
N ALA A 171 18.25 -0.32 8.67
CA ALA A 171 18.27 -1.23 9.82
C ALA A 171 17.51 -0.66 11.03
N ARG A 172 17.66 0.65 11.29
CA ARG A 172 16.93 1.33 12.36
C ARG A 172 15.43 1.34 12.07
N THR A 173 15.03 1.72 10.85
CA THR A 173 13.61 1.73 10.45
C THR A 173 12.99 0.34 10.56
N ALA A 174 13.68 -0.70 10.08
CA ALA A 174 13.23 -2.09 10.22
C ALA A 174 13.01 -2.47 11.69
N LYS A 175 13.98 -2.17 12.56
CA LYS A 175 13.90 -2.44 14.00
C LYS A 175 12.73 -1.71 14.66
N ASP A 176 12.56 -0.43 14.38
CA ASP A 176 11.49 0.39 14.95
C ASP A 176 10.10 -0.11 14.51
N GLU A 177 9.96 -0.48 13.24
CA GLU A 177 8.71 -1.04 12.69
C GLU A 177 8.43 -2.45 13.22
N ARG A 178 9.45 -3.30 13.36
CA ARG A 178 9.35 -4.62 13.99
C ARG A 178 8.90 -4.53 15.45
N ALA A 179 9.43 -3.57 16.20
CA ALA A 179 9.02 -3.34 17.58
C ALA A 179 7.54 -2.99 17.69
N LYS A 180 7.02 -2.18 16.75
CA LYS A 180 5.60 -1.80 16.70
C LYS A 180 4.68 -2.96 16.29
N LEU A 181 5.17 -3.94 15.51
CA LEU A 181 4.42 -5.18 15.21
C LEU A 181 4.26 -6.08 16.46
N ASN A 182 5.25 -6.08 17.35
CA ASN A 182 5.25 -6.92 18.55
C ASN A 182 4.54 -6.28 19.75
N GLN A 183 4.05 -5.05 19.63
CA GLN A 183 3.27 -4.43 20.70
C GLN A 183 1.86 -5.01 20.72
N PRO A 184 1.36 -5.51 21.86
CA PRO A 184 -0.04 -5.90 21.97
C PRO A 184 -0.90 -4.66 21.70
N THR A 185 -1.80 -4.76 20.72
CA THR A 185 -2.86 -3.75 20.51
C THR A 185 -3.67 -3.67 21.79
N ALA A 186 -3.39 -2.68 22.63
CA ALA A 186 -4.24 -2.39 23.78
C ALA A 186 -5.67 -2.16 23.24
N PRO A 187 -6.70 -2.82 23.80
CA PRO A 187 -8.07 -2.53 23.40
C PRO A 187 -8.31 -1.03 23.60
N ALA A 188 -8.93 -0.39 22.62
CA ALA A 188 -9.23 1.03 22.65
C ALA A 188 -10.03 1.34 23.93
N ALA A 189 -9.34 1.82 24.97
CA ALA A 189 -9.98 2.20 26.20
C ALA A 189 -10.94 3.34 25.88
N ALA A 190 -12.22 3.07 26.06
CA ALA A 190 -13.28 4.06 26.01
C ALA A 190 -12.85 5.27 26.86
N LYS A 191 -12.61 6.42 26.21
CA LYS A 191 -12.46 7.70 26.89
C LYS A 191 -13.83 8.14 27.41
N GLY A 192 -14.28 7.50 28.48
CA GLY A 192 -15.43 7.88 29.29
C GLY A 192 -15.00 7.91 30.75
N GLY A 193 -14.58 9.08 31.24
CA GLY A 193 -14.09 9.20 32.62
C GLY A 193 -13.49 10.57 32.91
N ARG A 194 -14.32 11.61 32.84
CA ARG A 194 -13.98 12.96 33.31
C ARG A 194 -13.74 12.87 34.83
N LYS A 195 -12.49 12.95 35.28
CA LYS A 195 -12.18 13.09 36.72
C LYS A 195 -12.74 14.44 37.22
N PRO A 196 -13.52 14.48 38.31
CA PRO A 196 -13.95 15.75 38.90
C PRO A 196 -12.74 16.49 39.48
N ARG A 197 -12.67 17.79 39.19
CA ARG A 197 -11.70 18.74 39.74
C ARG A 197 -12.00 18.90 41.22
N ALA A 198 -11.02 18.65 42.08
CA ALA A 198 -11.12 18.97 43.50
C ALA A 198 -11.03 20.49 43.69
N ASP A 199 -12.09 21.09 44.21
CA ASP A 199 -12.13 22.49 44.63
C ASP A 199 -11.18 22.71 45.81
N LYS A 200 -10.15 23.54 45.61
CA LYS A 200 -9.37 24.12 46.69
C LYS A 200 -10.20 25.26 47.32
N LYS A 201 -10.84 24.98 48.46
CA LYS A 201 -11.34 26.03 49.36
C LYS A 201 -10.15 26.85 49.87
N ARG A 202 -10.17 28.14 49.51
CA ARG A 202 -9.29 29.18 50.04
C ARG A 202 -9.87 29.59 51.39
N ALA A 203 -9.12 29.37 52.47
CA ALA A 203 -9.43 29.91 53.77
C ALA A 203 -9.17 31.43 53.73
N GLU A 204 -10.23 32.22 53.91
CA GLU A 204 -10.12 33.63 54.26
C GLU A 204 -9.84 33.77 55.75
N LYS A 205 -8.92 34.69 56.07
CA LYS A 205 -8.67 35.16 57.42
C LYS A 205 -9.90 35.93 57.89
N SER A 206 -10.46 35.52 59.03
CA SER A 206 -10.71 36.36 60.21
C SER A 206 -11.29 35.52 61.35
#